data_AF-A0A962AMI6-F1
#
_entry.id   AF-A0A962AMI6-F1
#
_cell.length_a   1.000
_cell.length_b   1.000
_cell.length_c   1.000
_cell.angle_alpha   90.00
_cell.angle_beta   90.00
_cell.angle_gamma   90.00
#
_symmetry.space_group_name_H-M   'P 1'
#
loop_
_entity.id
_entity.type
_entity.pdbx_description
1 polymer ?
#
loop_
_entity_poly.entity_id
_entity_poly.type
_entity_poly.pdbx_seq_one_letter_code
_entity_poly.pdbx_strand_id
1 'polypeptide(L)'
;MATQPKTNDAADAALSAIEEALNLGPAEATAPDAAGKPAGADKPLKLPEISTDELGAKPPALKMPEPRSAETKSVDAKSADARSSDAKSSGAKSAEAKSAETKSGETRPAPVAPAVAPANDDRRSVGQILQAMQVRPSKGPYVAATVVSLVWAGLWFAWAMANRTTLLSGDIARPEPALAGLALVGPMVFFFLLAVIARRAQEMRLTARSMSEVAVRLAEPETIATEQVITLSQAIRREVASMGDGIERALARASELETLVRSEVATLERSYADNERRIRTLIDDLSNEREAIVLNAEKVRGAMAGAHENLSDTLATTSLKLAEAVSDAGVRVTQSLGAKGEEISTSLGQTGERLLLGLTSQGDQIVGRLSETGMQVTGQLTGASEAVVGLLTSKVEETSGRLRETSETLALDLQGRSEDIVKRLGALSDTIAGTIDGHGRSLVDRLAETGDRIHETVTVHGGALDATIRSNTQLLADALQTHTGSLETTLRTGAQHLTDTLSEHGGSLETTLRTGAQHLADTLSEHGGSLETTL
;
A
#
# COMPACT_ATOMS: atom_id res chain seq x y z
N MET A 1 -33.37 -12.84 9.64
CA MET A 1 -32.31 -12.09 8.94
C MET A 1 -32.36 -10.65 9.39
N ALA A 2 -31.26 -10.11 9.92
CA ALA A 2 -31.01 -8.67 10.06
C ALA A 2 -29.49 -8.50 10.23
N THR A 3 -28.82 -8.01 9.19
CA THR A 3 -27.35 -7.85 9.16
C THR A 3 -26.95 -6.49 9.69
N GLN A 4 -26.09 -6.43 10.70
CA GLN A 4 -25.49 -5.19 11.18
C GLN A 4 -24.39 -4.70 10.20
N PRO A 5 -24.24 -3.38 9.97
CA PRO A 5 -23.19 -2.85 9.11
C PRO A 5 -21.83 -2.84 9.83
N LYS A 6 -20.76 -3.10 9.08
CA LYS A 6 -19.37 -3.08 9.57
C LYS A 6 -18.91 -1.64 9.81
N THR A 7 -18.32 -1.35 10.97
CA THR A 7 -17.77 -0.02 11.32
C THR A 7 -16.25 0.00 11.51
N ASN A 8 -15.54 -1.12 11.31
CA ASN A 8 -14.10 -1.20 11.61
C ASN A 8 -13.18 -0.59 10.53
N ASP A 9 -13.65 -0.45 9.28
CA ASP A 9 -12.83 -0.10 8.12
C ASP A 9 -12.13 1.27 8.24
N ALA A 10 -12.78 2.24 8.90
CA ALA A 10 -12.23 3.58 9.09
C ALA A 10 -11.18 3.67 10.22
N ALA A 11 -11.21 2.75 11.19
CA ALA A 11 -10.25 2.71 12.29
C ALA A 11 -8.93 2.05 11.85
N ASP A 12 -9.03 0.94 11.11
CA ASP A 12 -7.86 0.23 10.57
C ASP A 12 -7.13 1.08 9.53
N ALA A 13 -7.86 1.82 8.68
CA ALA A 13 -7.26 2.78 7.75
C ALA A 13 -6.52 3.94 8.45
N ALA A 14 -7.03 4.41 9.60
CA ALA A 14 -6.36 5.45 10.38
C ALA A 14 -5.09 4.93 11.07
N LEU A 15 -5.08 3.69 11.56
CA LEU A 15 -3.89 3.04 12.11
C LEU A 15 -2.81 2.82 11.06
N SER A 16 -3.17 2.33 9.87
CA SER A 16 -2.22 2.12 8.77
C SER A 16 -1.55 3.43 8.32
N ALA A 17 -2.31 4.54 8.25
CA ALA A 17 -1.77 5.85 7.91
C ALA A 17 -0.83 6.42 9.00
N ILE A 18 -0.97 5.99 10.25
CA ILE A 18 -0.06 6.38 11.35
C ILE A 18 1.23 5.56 11.31
N GLU A 19 1.17 4.25 10.98
CA GLU A 19 2.36 3.43 10.79
C GLU A 19 3.21 3.91 9.59
N GLU A 20 2.57 4.23 8.45
CA GLU A 20 3.27 4.76 7.27
C GLU A 20 3.92 6.13 7.55
N ALA A 21 3.31 6.96 8.40
CA ALA A 21 3.87 8.26 8.79
C ALA A 21 5.02 8.18 9.81
N LEU A 22 5.19 7.05 10.54
CA LEU A 22 6.23 6.91 11.57
C LEU A 22 7.56 6.32 11.07
N ASN A 23 7.62 5.79 9.84
CA ASN A 23 8.83 5.23 9.20
C ASN A 23 9.63 4.26 10.09
N LEU A 24 8.95 3.40 10.86
CA LEU A 24 9.56 2.36 11.67
C LEU A 24 9.82 1.11 10.83
N GLY A 25 10.86 1.17 9.99
CA GLY A 25 11.43 -0.03 9.36
C GLY A 25 11.97 -1.01 10.41
N PRO A 26 11.95 -2.34 10.15
CA PRO A 26 12.38 -3.33 11.12
C PRO A 26 13.89 -3.22 11.37
N ALA A 27 14.27 -2.83 12.58
CA ALA A 27 15.67 -2.70 12.98
C ALA A 27 16.33 -4.09 13.10
N GLU A 28 17.34 -4.32 12.26
CA GLU A 28 18.12 -5.55 12.22
C GLU A 28 19.00 -5.72 13.46
N ALA A 29 19.02 -6.91 14.05
CA ALA A 29 19.71 -7.16 15.31
C ALA A 29 21.23 -7.26 15.13
N THR A 30 21.98 -6.40 15.83
CA THR A 30 23.43 -6.56 16.02
C THR A 30 23.79 -6.52 17.51
N ALA A 31 24.68 -7.43 17.91
CA ALA A 31 25.08 -7.66 19.30
C ALA A 31 26.14 -6.63 19.78
N PRO A 32 26.28 -6.42 21.10
CA PRO A 32 27.19 -5.41 21.63
C PRO A 32 28.62 -5.92 21.75
N ASP A 33 29.59 -5.01 21.60
CA ASP A 33 30.95 -5.22 22.10
C ASP A 33 31.49 -3.94 22.78
N ALA A 34 32.44 -4.09 23.70
CA ALA A 34 32.67 -3.16 24.79
C ALA A 34 34.05 -2.47 24.82
N ALA A 35 34.12 -1.44 25.69
CA ALA A 35 35.29 -0.80 26.30
C ALA A 35 35.85 0.48 25.65
N GLY A 36 36.34 1.44 26.47
CA GLY A 36 37.43 2.29 25.94
C GLY A 36 37.90 3.61 26.58
N LYS A 37 37.22 4.24 27.56
CA LYS A 37 37.71 5.45 28.31
C LYS A 37 37.88 6.81 27.55
N PRO A 38 38.06 7.94 28.27
CA PRO A 38 37.75 9.29 27.75
C PRO A 38 38.91 10.33 27.71
N ALA A 39 38.78 11.28 26.80
CA ALA A 39 39.30 12.67 26.77
C ALA A 39 38.63 13.35 25.55
N GLY A 40 38.43 14.65 25.41
CA GLY A 40 38.83 15.86 26.13
C GLY A 40 38.16 17.05 25.39
N ALA A 41 38.34 18.28 25.87
CA ALA A 41 37.52 19.43 25.47
C ALA A 41 37.80 20.02 24.06
N ASP A 42 36.95 20.99 23.71
CA ASP A 42 37.10 22.05 22.70
C ASP A 42 37.03 21.71 21.21
N LYS A 43 35.83 21.94 20.64
CA LYS A 43 35.63 22.50 19.30
C LYS A 43 34.26 23.20 19.20
N PRO A 44 34.16 24.40 18.60
CA PRO A 44 32.90 25.16 18.55
C PRO A 44 31.90 24.57 17.55
N LEU A 45 30.61 24.71 17.86
CA LEU A 45 29.52 24.32 16.96
C LEU A 45 29.54 25.15 15.67
N LYS A 46 29.65 24.47 14.52
CA LYS A 46 29.51 25.06 13.20
C LYS A 46 28.04 24.96 12.77
N LEU A 47 27.36 26.09 12.56
CA LEU A 47 26.00 26.10 12.00
C LEU A 47 26.03 25.58 10.55
N PRO A 48 24.96 24.91 10.06
CA PRO A 48 24.90 24.46 8.68
C PRO A 48 24.76 25.66 7.72
N GLU A 49 25.62 25.68 6.71
CA GLU A 49 25.54 26.62 5.59
C GLU A 49 24.36 26.25 4.69
N ILE A 50 23.44 27.18 4.44
CA ILE A 50 22.35 27.00 3.48
C ILE A 50 22.89 27.36 2.09
N SER A 51 22.99 26.36 1.22
CA SER A 51 23.48 26.55 -0.16
C SER A 51 22.57 27.47 -0.97
N THR A 52 23.16 28.49 -1.57
CA THR A 52 22.49 29.42 -2.49
C THR A 52 22.47 28.84 -3.91
N ASP A 53 21.57 27.89 -4.18
CA ASP A 53 21.23 27.51 -5.57
C ASP A 53 19.86 26.81 -5.64
N GLU A 54 18.78 27.61 -5.67
CA GLU A 54 17.49 27.22 -6.30
C GLU A 54 16.56 28.44 -6.54
N LEU A 55 17.10 29.50 -7.18
CA LEU A 55 16.25 30.53 -7.80
C LEU A 55 15.73 30.02 -9.16
N GLY A 56 14.49 29.50 -9.22
CA GLY A 56 14.04 28.92 -10.50
C GLY A 56 12.57 28.55 -10.71
N ALA A 57 11.60 28.89 -9.85
CA ALA A 57 10.19 28.56 -10.10
C ALA A 57 9.20 29.71 -9.82
N LYS A 58 8.26 29.90 -10.75
CA LYS A 58 7.32 31.03 -10.83
C LYS A 58 6.02 30.71 -10.05
N PRO A 59 5.50 31.61 -9.20
CA PRO A 59 4.31 31.33 -8.39
C PRO A 59 3.00 31.42 -9.22
N PRO A 60 1.99 30.58 -8.92
CA PRO A 60 0.65 30.72 -9.48
C PRO A 60 -0.15 31.82 -8.75
N ALA A 61 -0.92 32.61 -9.50
CA ALA A 61 -1.71 33.70 -8.95
C ALA A 61 -3.07 33.22 -8.40
N LEU A 62 -3.31 33.43 -7.10
CA LEU A 62 -4.62 33.24 -6.49
C LEU A 62 -5.43 34.55 -6.53
N LYS A 63 -6.63 34.48 -7.12
CA LYS A 63 -7.57 35.60 -7.26
C LYS A 63 -8.30 35.88 -5.95
N MET A 64 -8.45 37.16 -5.61
CA MET A 64 -9.43 37.62 -4.62
C MET A 64 -10.87 37.51 -5.19
N PRO A 65 -11.88 37.18 -4.38
CA PRO A 65 -13.29 37.30 -4.76
C PRO A 65 -13.81 38.75 -4.63
N GLU A 66 -14.57 39.21 -5.62
CA GLU A 66 -15.34 40.46 -5.57
C GLU A 66 -16.61 40.34 -4.70
N PRO A 67 -17.14 41.45 -4.15
CA PRO A 67 -18.40 41.44 -3.41
C PRO A 67 -19.60 41.34 -4.36
N ARG A 68 -20.56 40.45 -4.04
CA ARG A 68 -21.86 40.40 -4.70
C ARG A 68 -22.90 41.19 -3.94
N SER A 69 -23.44 42.23 -4.58
CA SER A 69 -24.70 42.88 -4.18
C SER A 69 -25.88 42.05 -4.67
N ALA A 70 -26.81 41.67 -3.77
CA ALA A 70 -28.16 41.25 -4.16
C ALA A 70 -29.17 41.31 -3.00
N GLU A 71 -30.34 41.89 -3.29
CA GLU A 71 -31.67 41.61 -2.72
C GLU A 71 -31.94 41.82 -1.22
N THR A 72 -32.49 43.00 -0.94
CA THR A 72 -33.49 43.23 0.10
C THR A 72 -34.70 42.28 -0.03
N LYS A 73 -35.11 41.64 1.09
CA LYS A 73 -36.49 41.19 1.28
C LYS A 73 -37.03 41.62 2.63
N SER A 74 -38.22 42.19 2.59
CA SER A 74 -39.01 42.68 3.72
C SER A 74 -39.61 41.57 4.56
N VAL A 75 -39.71 41.79 5.88
CA VAL A 75 -40.71 41.14 6.73
C VAL A 75 -41.32 42.18 7.66
N ASP A 76 -42.65 42.23 7.72
CA ASP A 76 -43.44 43.14 8.55
C ASP A 76 -43.29 42.89 10.06
N ALA A 77 -43.37 43.97 10.84
CA ALA A 77 -43.83 43.93 12.23
C ALA A 77 -44.72 45.15 12.50
N LYS A 78 -45.93 44.91 13.04
CA LYS A 78 -47.04 45.86 13.12
C LYS A 78 -47.57 45.95 14.55
N SER A 79 -47.82 47.17 15.04
CA SER A 79 -48.59 47.50 16.27
C SER A 79 -47.98 46.99 17.59
N ALA A 80 -48.24 47.53 18.78
CA ALA A 80 -48.85 48.77 19.29
C ALA A 80 -48.12 49.06 20.65
N ASP A 81 -48.30 50.13 21.43
CA ASP A 81 -49.50 50.94 21.68
C ASP A 81 -49.15 52.31 22.32
N ALA A 82 -50.15 53.20 22.29
CA ALA A 82 -50.55 54.25 23.25
C ALA A 82 -49.70 54.54 24.52
N ARG A 83 -49.71 55.72 25.16
CA ARG A 83 -50.40 57.05 25.11
C ARG A 83 -49.58 57.97 26.06
N SER A 84 -49.68 59.29 26.22
CA SER A 84 -50.62 60.39 25.85
C SER A 84 -49.83 61.72 26.00
N SER A 85 -49.98 62.72 25.12
CA SER A 85 -50.70 64.01 25.33
C SER A 85 -50.17 64.89 26.50
N ASP A 86 -50.01 66.22 26.44
CA ASP A 86 -50.65 67.33 25.70
C ASP A 86 -49.66 68.54 25.61
N ALA A 87 -49.82 69.64 24.85
CA ALA A 87 -50.78 70.07 23.82
C ALA A 87 -50.19 71.18 22.89
N LYS A 88 -50.77 71.26 21.67
CA LYS A 88 -51.13 72.43 20.81
C LYS A 88 -50.73 73.84 21.29
N SER A 89 -50.41 74.83 20.44
CA SER A 89 -50.77 75.09 19.03
C SER A 89 -49.78 76.14 18.43
N SER A 90 -49.75 76.57 17.16
CA SER A 90 -50.55 76.33 15.93
C SER A 90 -49.59 76.40 14.71
N GLY A 91 -49.90 76.65 13.42
CA GLY A 91 -51.11 76.90 12.63
C GLY A 91 -50.78 77.62 11.30
N ALA A 92 -50.82 76.89 10.17
CA ALA A 92 -50.97 77.33 8.75
C ALA A 92 -49.80 78.11 8.07
N LYS A 93 -49.21 77.63 6.94
CA LYS A 93 -49.69 77.64 5.52
C LYS A 93 -49.92 79.05 4.95
N SER A 94 -49.58 79.41 3.69
CA SER A 94 -48.81 78.79 2.59
C SER A 94 -48.64 79.82 1.44
N ALA A 95 -47.66 79.63 0.55
CA ALA A 95 -47.64 79.96 -0.88
C ALA A 95 -48.06 81.36 -1.43
N GLU A 96 -47.06 82.09 -1.94
CA GLU A 96 -46.89 82.44 -3.38
C GLU A 96 -47.82 83.42 -4.16
N ALA A 97 -47.19 84.19 -5.06
CA ALA A 97 -47.70 84.88 -6.28
C ALA A 97 -48.37 86.29 -6.22
N LYS A 98 -47.55 87.31 -6.57
CA LYS A 98 -47.79 88.49 -7.46
C LYS A 98 -49.13 89.27 -7.48
N SER A 99 -49.04 90.58 -7.17
CA SER A 99 -49.44 91.79 -7.96
C SER A 99 -49.55 93.01 -7.00
N ALA A 100 -48.91 94.16 -7.26
CA ALA A 100 -49.44 95.40 -7.90
C ALA A 100 -50.74 95.95 -7.23
N GLU A 101 -50.97 97.23 -6.95
CA GLU A 101 -50.44 98.54 -7.40
C GLU A 101 -50.87 99.60 -6.31
N THR A 102 -50.32 100.81 -6.06
CA THR A 102 -50.63 102.07 -6.78
C THR A 102 -50.11 103.34 -6.04
N LYS A 103 -49.21 104.12 -6.70
CA LYS A 103 -49.09 105.63 -6.82
C LYS A 103 -49.21 106.56 -5.57
N SER A 104 -48.64 107.78 -5.53
CA SER A 104 -47.94 108.60 -6.55
C SER A 104 -46.99 109.67 -5.97
N GLY A 105 -46.01 110.06 -6.79
CA GLY A 105 -45.28 111.35 -6.79
C GLY A 105 -44.04 111.47 -5.91
N GLU A 106 -43.14 112.46 -6.10
CA GLU A 106 -42.79 113.35 -7.25
C GLU A 106 -41.45 114.05 -6.88
N THR A 107 -40.55 114.62 -7.72
CA THR A 107 -40.49 114.94 -9.17
C THR A 107 -39.01 114.79 -9.66
N ARG A 108 -38.63 115.32 -10.83
CA ARG A 108 -37.24 115.44 -11.35
C ARG A 108 -37.05 116.82 -12.04
N PRO A 109 -35.80 117.31 -12.24
CA PRO A 109 -35.47 117.82 -13.57
C PRO A 109 -34.12 117.34 -14.14
N ALA A 110 -33.94 117.57 -15.44
CA ALA A 110 -32.75 117.43 -16.29
C ALA A 110 -32.96 118.42 -17.48
N PRO A 111 -32.13 118.47 -18.56
CA PRO A 111 -30.76 118.01 -18.82
C PRO A 111 -29.87 119.20 -19.32
N VAL A 112 -28.70 118.94 -19.97
CA VAL A 112 -28.18 119.60 -21.21
C VAL A 112 -26.68 119.27 -21.45
N ALA A 113 -26.36 118.98 -22.72
CA ALA A 113 -25.07 119.15 -23.41
C ALA A 113 -25.40 119.82 -24.78
N PRO A 114 -24.50 120.50 -25.54
CA PRO A 114 -23.07 120.20 -25.70
C PRO A 114 -22.09 121.41 -25.94
N ALA A 115 -20.81 121.07 -26.18
CA ALA A 115 -19.78 121.71 -27.02
C ALA A 115 -19.72 123.25 -27.24
N VAL A 116 -18.61 123.86 -26.81
CA VAL A 116 -17.68 124.71 -27.62
C VAL A 116 -16.28 124.65 -26.98
N ALA A 117 -15.21 124.51 -27.78
CA ALA A 117 -13.83 124.86 -27.38
C ALA A 117 -13.50 126.25 -27.94
N PRO A 118 -12.83 127.16 -27.19
CA PRO A 118 -11.46 127.49 -27.59
C PRO A 118 -10.50 128.08 -26.50
N ALA A 119 -9.24 128.26 -26.91
CA ALA A 119 -8.35 129.38 -26.55
C ALA A 119 -7.59 129.42 -25.20
N ASN A 120 -7.08 128.30 -24.68
CA ASN A 120 -5.89 128.32 -23.80
C ASN A 120 -5.10 126.99 -23.81
N ASP A 121 -4.52 126.62 -24.96
CA ASP A 121 -3.87 125.31 -25.19
C ASP A 121 -2.33 125.37 -25.20
N ASP A 122 -1.72 126.42 -24.63
CA ASP A 122 -0.27 126.63 -24.66
C ASP A 122 0.49 125.83 -23.57
N ARG A 123 -0.22 125.29 -22.58
CA ARG A 123 0.35 124.58 -21.42
C ARG A 123 0.56 123.06 -21.62
N ARG A 124 0.22 122.50 -22.78
CA ARG A 124 0.49 121.08 -23.10
C ARG A 124 1.91 120.82 -23.65
N SER A 125 2.64 121.86 -24.04
CA SER A 125 3.98 121.79 -24.64
C SER A 125 5.06 121.18 -23.72
N VAL A 126 5.19 121.69 -22.49
CA VAL A 126 6.25 121.25 -21.54
C VAL A 126 6.02 119.80 -21.05
N GLY A 127 4.75 119.38 -20.92
CA GLY A 127 4.40 118.00 -20.54
C GLY A 127 4.85 116.96 -21.57
N GLN A 128 4.74 117.28 -22.87
CA GLN A 128 5.20 116.39 -23.93
C GLN A 128 6.73 116.34 -24.05
N ILE A 129 7.44 117.42 -23.69
CA ILE A 129 8.92 117.46 -23.71
C ILE A 129 9.52 116.61 -22.57
N LEU A 130 8.97 116.69 -21.35
CA LEU A 130 9.42 115.82 -20.25
C LEU A 130 9.08 114.34 -20.50
N GLN A 131 7.93 114.04 -21.13
CA GLN A 131 7.57 112.66 -21.49
C GLN A 131 8.39 112.14 -22.68
N ALA A 132 8.88 113.00 -23.57
CA ALA A 132 9.86 112.63 -24.61
C ALA A 132 11.26 112.29 -24.05
N MET A 133 11.60 112.76 -22.84
CA MET A 133 12.84 112.38 -22.15
C MET A 133 12.74 111.08 -21.33
N GLN A 134 11.55 110.49 -21.18
CA GLN A 134 11.38 109.17 -20.55
C GLN A 134 11.40 107.99 -21.55
N VAL A 135 12.24 108.05 -22.57
CA VAL A 135 12.64 106.84 -23.31
C VAL A 135 13.83 106.20 -22.59
N ARG A 136 13.57 105.15 -21.79
CA ARG A 136 14.65 104.31 -21.24
C ARG A 136 15.43 103.71 -22.42
N PRO A 137 16.77 103.91 -22.52
CA PRO A 137 17.54 103.39 -23.64
C PRO A 137 17.41 101.87 -23.68
N SER A 138 17.04 101.34 -24.85
CA SER A 138 16.73 99.92 -24.97
C SER A 138 17.97 99.09 -24.66
N LYS A 139 17.81 97.97 -23.94
CA LYS A 139 18.92 97.05 -23.64
C LYS A 139 19.41 96.28 -24.88
N GLY A 140 18.80 96.53 -26.05
CA GLY A 140 19.05 95.84 -27.32
C GLY A 140 20.52 95.73 -27.73
N PRO A 141 21.34 96.80 -27.69
CA PRO A 141 22.76 96.72 -28.07
C PRO A 141 23.55 95.72 -27.21
N TYR A 142 23.27 95.65 -25.90
CA TYR A 142 23.92 94.69 -25.02
C TYR A 142 23.40 93.26 -25.21
N VAL A 143 22.11 93.07 -25.47
CA VAL A 143 21.54 91.74 -25.77
C VAL A 143 22.08 91.22 -27.12
N ALA A 144 22.18 92.07 -28.14
CA ALA A 144 22.82 91.72 -29.39
C ALA A 144 24.30 91.36 -29.18
N ALA A 145 25.03 92.14 -28.39
CA ALA A 145 26.42 91.85 -28.06
C ALA A 145 26.60 90.54 -27.27
N THR A 146 25.71 90.18 -26.32
CA THR A 146 25.78 88.88 -25.65
C THR A 146 25.54 87.73 -26.61
N VAL A 147 24.55 87.82 -27.49
CA VAL A 147 24.26 86.77 -28.49
C VAL A 147 25.42 86.60 -29.46
N VAL A 148 25.93 87.70 -30.05
CA VAL A 148 27.07 87.65 -30.98
C VAL A 148 28.34 87.17 -30.28
N SER A 149 28.57 87.58 -29.02
CA SER A 149 29.71 87.10 -28.22
C SER A 149 29.63 85.61 -27.91
N LEU A 150 28.44 85.06 -27.61
CA LEU A 150 28.25 83.63 -27.38
C LEU A 150 28.44 82.82 -28.68
N VAL A 151 27.94 83.32 -29.81
CA VAL A 151 28.19 82.71 -31.13
C VAL A 151 29.67 82.75 -31.49
N TRP A 152 30.37 83.85 -31.22
CA TRP A 152 31.82 83.97 -31.44
C TRP A 152 32.62 83.03 -30.52
N ALA A 153 32.29 82.97 -29.24
CA ALA A 153 32.94 82.06 -28.30
C ALA A 153 32.70 80.59 -28.67
N GLY A 154 31.50 80.24 -29.16
CA GLY A 154 31.20 78.91 -29.69
C GLY A 154 32.00 78.57 -30.95
N LEU A 155 32.10 79.50 -31.91
CA LEU A 155 32.92 79.35 -33.12
C LEU A 155 34.42 79.25 -32.80
N TRP A 156 34.93 80.10 -31.90
CA TRP A 156 36.31 80.03 -31.44
C TRP A 156 36.59 78.72 -30.70
N PHE A 157 35.67 78.25 -29.86
CA PHE A 157 35.82 76.97 -29.14
C PHE A 157 35.80 75.79 -30.11
N ALA A 158 34.93 75.79 -31.13
CA ALA A 158 34.91 74.78 -32.18
C ALA A 158 36.23 74.76 -32.98
N TRP A 159 36.76 75.92 -33.35
CA TRP A 159 38.05 76.05 -34.02
C TRP A 159 39.23 75.62 -33.13
N ALA A 160 39.26 76.07 -31.88
CA ALA A 160 40.28 75.70 -30.90
C ALA A 160 40.26 74.21 -30.57
N MET A 161 39.09 73.56 -30.62
CA MET A 161 38.95 72.12 -30.45
C MET A 161 39.42 71.34 -31.69
N ALA A 162 39.24 71.88 -32.90
CA ALA A 162 39.82 71.32 -34.13
C ALA A 162 41.36 71.45 -34.15
N ASN A 163 41.88 72.62 -33.76
CA ASN A 163 43.31 72.92 -33.63
C ASN A 163 43.91 72.60 -32.24
N ARG A 164 43.25 71.74 -31.45
CA ARG A 164 43.61 71.45 -30.05
C ARG A 164 45.02 70.90 -29.88
N THR A 165 45.50 70.13 -30.86
CA THR A 165 46.85 69.54 -30.83
C THR A 165 47.94 70.60 -30.92
N THR A 166 47.72 71.67 -31.68
CA THR A 166 48.61 72.84 -31.74
C THR A 166 48.49 73.73 -30.51
N LEU A 167 47.28 74.01 -30.01
CA LEU A 167 47.07 74.89 -28.85
C LEU A 167 47.54 74.27 -27.51
N LEU A 168 47.38 72.96 -27.32
CA LEU A 168 47.69 72.26 -26.06
C LEU A 168 49.01 71.46 -26.12
N SER A 169 49.93 71.81 -27.02
CA SER A 169 51.24 71.12 -27.20
C SER A 169 52.18 71.18 -25.98
N GLY A 170 51.83 71.89 -24.91
CA GLY A 170 52.61 71.98 -23.67
C GLY A 170 53.72 73.04 -23.63
N ASP A 171 54.10 73.62 -24.77
CA ASP A 171 55.16 74.63 -24.88
C ASP A 171 54.58 76.06 -24.84
N ILE A 172 54.53 76.64 -23.63
CA ILE A 172 53.91 77.94 -23.33
C ILE A 172 54.71 79.13 -23.90
N ALA A 173 55.97 78.90 -24.34
CA ALA A 173 56.83 79.94 -24.87
C ALA A 173 56.48 80.37 -26.32
N ARG A 174 55.63 79.60 -27.03
CA ARG A 174 55.17 79.96 -28.37
C ARG A 174 54.07 81.03 -28.31
N PRO A 175 54.05 82.00 -29.23
CA PRO A 175 53.04 83.07 -29.20
C PRO A 175 51.63 82.57 -29.56
N GLU A 176 51.48 81.41 -30.21
CA GLU A 176 50.19 80.91 -30.71
C GLU A 176 49.09 80.71 -29.64
N PRO A 177 49.30 79.97 -28.51
CA PRO A 177 48.28 79.85 -27.47
C PRO A 177 47.93 81.19 -26.80
N ALA A 178 48.92 82.10 -26.63
CA ALA A 178 48.69 83.43 -26.09
C ALA A 178 47.85 84.31 -27.05
N LEU A 179 48.18 84.28 -28.34
CA LEU A 179 47.41 84.94 -29.40
C LEU A 179 46.01 84.34 -29.56
N ALA A 180 45.85 83.02 -29.39
CA ALA A 180 44.55 82.36 -29.45
C ALA A 180 43.66 82.77 -28.27
N GLY A 181 44.20 82.83 -27.04
CA GLY A 181 43.48 83.35 -25.88
C GLY A 181 43.08 84.83 -26.06
N LEU A 182 43.97 85.64 -26.61
CA LEU A 182 43.65 87.03 -27.00
C LEU A 182 42.57 87.09 -28.10
N ALA A 183 42.53 86.15 -29.03
CA ALA A 183 41.53 86.06 -30.09
C ALA A 183 40.15 85.55 -29.61
N LEU A 184 40.08 84.88 -28.45
CA LEU A 184 38.80 84.62 -27.77
C LEU A 184 38.29 85.89 -27.08
N VAL A 185 39.11 86.48 -26.21
CA VAL A 185 38.69 87.55 -25.30
C VAL A 185 38.57 88.89 -26.03
N GLY A 186 39.50 89.20 -26.94
CA GLY A 186 39.57 90.47 -27.66
C GLY A 186 38.28 90.83 -28.40
N PRO A 187 37.74 89.97 -29.29
CA PRO A 187 36.47 90.22 -29.97
C PRO A 187 35.28 90.29 -29.01
N MET A 188 35.27 89.48 -27.94
CA MET A 188 34.21 89.50 -26.93
C MET A 188 34.15 90.84 -26.19
N VAL A 189 35.31 91.35 -25.77
CA VAL A 189 35.46 92.70 -25.18
C VAL A 189 35.13 93.77 -26.23
N PHE A 190 35.56 93.60 -27.48
CA PHE A 190 35.30 94.55 -28.56
C PHE A 190 33.80 94.69 -28.85
N PHE A 191 33.03 93.60 -28.93
CA PHE A 191 31.58 93.67 -29.13
C PHE A 191 30.86 94.35 -27.96
N PHE A 192 31.31 94.11 -26.72
CA PHE A 192 30.80 94.81 -25.56
C PHE A 192 31.18 96.29 -25.55
N LEU A 193 32.41 96.64 -25.92
CA LEU A 193 32.86 98.04 -26.06
C LEU A 193 32.07 98.75 -27.17
N LEU A 194 31.82 98.06 -28.29
CA LEU A 194 30.98 98.56 -29.38
C LEU A 194 29.53 98.74 -28.93
N ALA A 195 28.99 97.88 -28.06
CA ALA A 195 27.67 98.06 -27.46
C ALA A 195 27.61 99.22 -26.46
N VAL A 196 28.67 99.44 -25.66
CA VAL A 196 28.82 100.63 -24.81
C VAL A 196 28.83 101.88 -25.68
N ILE A 197 29.64 101.91 -26.75
CA ILE A 197 29.75 103.05 -27.68
C ILE A 197 28.44 103.26 -28.46
N ALA A 198 27.80 102.20 -28.96
CA ALA A 198 26.53 102.29 -29.68
C ALA A 198 25.42 102.81 -28.77
N ARG A 199 25.33 102.32 -27.53
CA ARG A 199 24.39 102.84 -26.54
C ARG A 199 24.70 104.31 -26.19
N ARG A 200 25.97 104.66 -25.97
CA ARG A 200 26.38 106.03 -25.63
C ARG A 200 26.23 107.00 -26.81
N ALA A 201 26.34 106.53 -28.05
CA ALA A 201 26.05 107.28 -29.27
C ALA A 201 24.54 107.42 -29.54
N GLN A 202 23.72 106.44 -29.13
CA GLN A 202 22.26 106.56 -29.11
C GLN A 202 21.80 107.55 -28.03
N GLU A 203 22.38 107.48 -26.83
CA GLU A 203 22.17 108.46 -25.75
C GLU A 203 22.62 109.87 -26.21
N MET A 204 23.79 110.00 -26.86
CA MET A 204 24.26 111.28 -27.41
C MET A 204 23.44 111.79 -28.60
N ARG A 205 22.85 110.92 -29.44
CA ARG A 205 21.88 111.34 -30.47
C ARG A 205 20.58 111.88 -29.88
N LEU A 206 20.16 111.40 -28.71
CA LEU A 206 19.01 111.98 -28.00
C LEU A 206 19.34 113.36 -27.41
N THR A 207 20.55 113.59 -26.87
CA THR A 207 20.93 114.91 -26.33
C THR A 207 21.42 115.92 -27.38
N ALA A 208 21.93 115.49 -28.53
CA ALA A 208 22.36 116.41 -29.59
C ALA A 208 21.18 117.17 -30.22
N ARG A 209 19.97 116.63 -30.15
CA ARG A 209 18.75 117.25 -30.70
C ARG A 209 18.15 118.35 -29.81
N SER A 210 18.69 118.58 -28.61
CA SER A 210 18.26 119.63 -27.68
C SER A 210 19.30 120.75 -27.47
N MET A 211 20.36 120.79 -28.28
CA MET A 211 21.44 121.82 -28.19
C MET A 211 21.40 122.87 -29.30
N SER A 212 20.74 122.62 -30.44
CA SER A 212 20.66 123.59 -31.55
C SER A 212 19.73 124.78 -31.26
N GLU A 213 18.79 124.64 -30.32
CA GLU A 213 17.81 125.68 -29.98
C GLU A 213 18.34 126.69 -28.94
N VAL A 214 19.38 126.30 -28.19
CA VAL A 214 20.07 127.17 -27.22
C VAL A 214 21.24 127.93 -27.87
N ALA A 215 21.95 127.32 -28.82
CA ALA A 215 23.07 127.95 -29.52
C ALA A 215 22.70 129.21 -30.33
N VAL A 216 21.44 129.31 -30.81
CA VAL A 216 20.94 130.46 -31.58
C VAL A 216 20.58 131.66 -30.67
N ARG A 217 20.41 131.47 -29.35
CA ARG A 217 20.00 132.53 -28.41
C ARG A 217 21.15 133.14 -27.60
N LEU A 218 22.40 132.92 -28.00
CA LEU A 218 23.61 133.42 -27.33
C LEU A 218 24.57 134.20 -28.26
N ALA A 219 24.12 134.53 -29.47
CA ALA A 219 24.90 135.28 -30.47
C ALA A 219 24.17 136.56 -30.91
N GLU A 220 23.84 137.43 -29.95
CA GLU A 220 23.78 138.91 -30.01
C GLU A 220 23.00 139.45 -28.79
N PRO A 221 23.64 140.31 -27.98
CA PRO A 221 23.15 141.67 -27.87
C PRO A 221 24.28 142.72 -27.91
N GLU A 222 23.94 143.98 -28.22
CA GLU A 222 24.65 145.20 -27.78
C GLU A 222 23.90 146.51 -28.16
N THR A 223 22.91 146.50 -29.07
CA THR A 223 22.29 147.73 -29.62
C THR A 223 20.85 148.04 -29.16
N ILE A 224 20.34 147.44 -28.08
CA ILE A 224 19.03 147.80 -27.47
C ILE A 224 19.19 148.15 -25.97
N ALA A 225 20.26 148.88 -25.63
CA ALA A 225 20.55 149.32 -24.27
C ALA A 225 19.87 150.66 -23.87
N THR A 226 19.21 151.37 -24.80
CA THR A 226 18.79 152.78 -24.57
C THR A 226 17.30 153.11 -24.79
N GLU A 227 16.50 152.26 -25.46
CA GLU A 227 15.05 152.51 -25.63
C GLU A 227 14.12 151.58 -24.80
N GLN A 228 14.60 150.42 -24.31
CA GLN A 228 13.75 149.50 -23.51
C GLN A 228 13.66 149.83 -22.01
N VAL A 229 14.35 150.87 -21.53
CA VAL A 229 14.41 151.24 -20.10
C VAL A 229 13.02 151.58 -19.52
N ILE A 230 12.10 152.09 -20.35
CA ILE A 230 10.74 152.46 -19.92
C ILE A 230 9.80 151.24 -19.87
N THR A 231 9.96 150.25 -20.75
CA THR A 231 9.19 148.99 -20.75
C THR A 231 9.71 148.00 -19.70
N LEU A 232 11.02 147.93 -19.48
CA LEU A 232 11.65 147.07 -18.46
C LEU A 232 11.10 147.37 -17.05
N SER A 233 10.83 148.64 -16.77
CA SER A 233 10.27 149.13 -15.49
C SER A 233 8.86 148.58 -15.18
N GLN A 234 8.04 148.27 -16.18
CA GLN A 234 6.74 147.62 -16.00
C GLN A 234 6.81 146.10 -16.13
N ALA A 235 7.67 145.59 -17.01
CA ALA A 235 7.87 144.15 -17.21
C ALA A 235 8.41 143.48 -15.93
N ILE A 236 9.43 144.04 -15.26
CA ILE A 236 9.96 143.49 -14.00
C ILE A 236 8.87 143.43 -12.91
N ARG A 237 8.01 144.44 -12.82
CA ARG A 237 6.92 144.46 -11.83
C ARG A 237 5.87 143.36 -12.07
N ARG A 238 5.67 142.99 -13.34
CA ARG A 238 4.72 141.94 -13.76
C ARG A 238 5.34 140.55 -13.73
N GLU A 239 6.64 140.44 -13.98
CA GLU A 239 7.39 139.18 -13.92
C GLU A 239 7.74 138.79 -12.48
N VAL A 240 8.02 139.73 -11.59
CA VAL A 240 8.13 139.44 -10.14
C VAL A 240 6.77 139.06 -9.54
N ALA A 241 5.66 139.61 -10.06
CA ALA A 241 4.32 139.17 -9.68
C ALA A 241 3.95 137.78 -10.25
N SER A 242 4.34 137.47 -11.50
CA SER A 242 4.10 136.16 -12.13
C SER A 242 4.99 135.06 -11.55
N MET A 243 6.23 135.39 -11.19
CA MET A 243 7.17 134.53 -10.47
C MET A 243 6.79 134.39 -9.01
N GLY A 244 6.22 135.43 -8.38
CA GLY A 244 5.57 135.33 -7.05
C GLY A 244 4.39 134.36 -7.06
N ASP A 245 3.38 134.58 -7.91
CA ASP A 245 2.20 133.71 -8.08
C ASP A 245 2.54 132.33 -8.70
N GLY A 246 3.71 132.22 -9.35
CA GLY A 246 4.30 130.98 -9.85
C GLY A 246 5.00 130.18 -8.75
N ILE A 247 5.75 130.84 -7.87
CA ILE A 247 6.34 130.26 -6.65
C ILE A 247 5.22 129.91 -5.68
N GLU A 248 4.22 130.76 -5.45
CA GLU A 248 3.07 130.46 -4.58
C GLU A 248 2.29 129.24 -5.10
N ARG A 249 2.08 129.09 -6.43
CA ARG A 249 1.48 127.85 -6.96
C ARG A 249 2.41 126.64 -6.94
N ALA A 250 3.71 126.81 -7.14
CA ALA A 250 4.67 125.71 -7.03
C ALA A 250 4.80 125.24 -5.58
N LEU A 251 4.77 126.16 -4.62
CA LEU A 251 4.81 125.94 -3.19
C LEU A 251 3.47 125.40 -2.67
N ALA A 252 2.33 125.85 -3.22
CA ALA A 252 1.03 125.22 -2.98
C ALA A 252 1.01 123.77 -3.49
N ARG A 253 1.47 123.48 -4.72
CA ARG A 253 1.57 122.10 -5.23
C ARG A 253 2.61 121.26 -4.50
N ALA A 254 3.73 121.84 -4.08
CA ALA A 254 4.73 121.15 -3.28
C ALA A 254 4.19 120.86 -1.88
N SER A 255 3.41 121.76 -1.28
CA SER A 255 2.68 121.55 -0.04
C SER A 255 1.55 120.53 -0.19
N GLU A 256 0.87 120.49 -1.35
CA GLU A 256 -0.17 119.52 -1.68
C GLU A 256 0.42 118.12 -1.91
N LEU A 257 1.58 118.03 -2.60
CA LEU A 257 2.38 116.81 -2.72
C LEU A 257 3.06 116.40 -1.41
N GLU A 258 3.51 117.34 -0.57
CA GLU A 258 3.99 117.03 0.78
C GLU A 258 2.84 116.50 1.62
N THR A 259 1.66 117.11 1.56
CA THR A 259 0.46 116.63 2.25
C THR A 259 0.06 115.25 1.73
N LEU A 260 0.11 115.01 0.42
CA LEU A 260 -0.19 113.70 -0.18
C LEU A 260 0.86 112.66 0.22
N VAL A 261 2.16 112.92 0.06
CA VAL A 261 3.24 112.02 0.48
C VAL A 261 3.21 111.78 1.99
N ARG A 262 2.92 112.78 2.80
CA ARG A 262 2.77 112.65 4.26
C ARG A 262 1.50 111.90 4.64
N SER A 263 0.43 111.98 3.83
CA SER A 263 -0.75 111.14 3.98
C SER A 263 -0.52 109.70 3.54
N GLU A 264 0.26 109.48 2.48
CA GLU A 264 0.62 108.16 1.96
C GLU A 264 1.60 107.48 2.92
N VAL A 265 2.61 108.20 3.42
CA VAL A 265 3.53 107.75 4.48
C VAL A 265 2.75 107.51 5.78
N ALA A 266 1.83 108.38 6.20
CA ALA A 266 1.00 108.12 7.39
C ALA A 266 0.07 106.91 7.20
N THR A 267 -0.38 106.63 5.97
CA THR A 267 -1.18 105.43 5.64
C THR A 267 -0.29 104.19 5.62
N LEU A 268 0.95 104.31 5.13
CA LEU A 268 1.95 103.25 5.12
C LEU A 268 2.42 102.91 6.53
N GLU A 269 2.80 103.91 7.34
CA GLU A 269 3.10 103.79 8.78
C GLU A 269 1.93 103.19 9.55
N ARG A 270 0.69 103.63 9.30
CA ARG A 270 -0.50 103.02 9.89
C ARG A 270 -0.63 101.55 9.49
N SER A 271 -0.46 101.22 8.21
CA SER A 271 -0.54 99.84 7.72
C SER A 271 0.61 98.94 8.23
N TYR A 272 1.81 99.48 8.43
CA TYR A 272 2.93 98.78 9.06
C TYR A 272 2.68 98.59 10.56
N ALA A 273 2.14 99.60 11.26
CA ALA A 273 1.77 99.49 12.67
C ALA A 273 0.56 98.57 12.90
N ASP A 274 -0.37 98.47 11.93
CA ASP A 274 -1.46 97.48 11.92
C ASP A 274 -0.92 96.07 11.61
N ASN A 275 -0.01 95.92 10.63
CA ASN A 275 0.65 94.64 10.34
C ASN A 275 1.55 94.18 11.49
N GLU A 276 2.29 95.06 12.15
CA GLU A 276 3.09 94.72 13.33
C GLU A 276 2.19 94.25 14.48
N ARG A 277 1.10 94.98 14.77
CA ARG A 277 0.09 94.53 15.75
C ARG A 277 -0.46 93.16 15.37
N ARG A 278 -0.83 92.96 14.10
CA ARG A 278 -1.36 91.67 13.60
C ARG A 278 -0.33 90.52 13.67
N ILE A 279 0.94 90.79 13.39
CA ILE A 279 2.03 89.80 13.52
C ILE A 279 2.27 89.46 15.00
N ARG A 280 2.25 90.45 15.90
CA ARG A 280 2.32 90.21 17.35
C ARG A 280 1.14 89.35 17.82
N THR A 281 -0.09 89.70 17.44
CA THR A 281 -1.28 88.87 17.75
C THR A 281 -1.14 87.46 17.19
N LEU A 282 -0.68 87.28 15.95
CA LEU A 282 -0.43 85.95 15.37
C LEU A 282 0.67 85.16 16.10
N ILE A 283 1.71 85.83 16.60
CA ILE A 283 2.78 85.20 17.38
C ILE A 283 2.26 84.80 18.77
N ASP A 284 1.46 85.66 19.42
CA ASP A 284 0.81 85.37 20.69
C ASP A 284 -0.18 84.21 20.53
N ASP A 285 -1.01 84.21 19.48
CA ASP A 285 -1.93 83.12 19.12
C ASP A 285 -1.17 81.81 18.84
N LEU A 286 -0.08 81.85 18.05
CA LEU A 286 0.79 80.68 17.81
C LEU A 286 1.49 80.19 19.09
N SER A 287 1.85 81.10 20.00
CA SER A 287 2.43 80.73 21.29
C SER A 287 1.39 80.05 22.18
N ASN A 288 0.17 80.59 22.21
CA ASN A 288 -0.97 80.03 22.93
C ASN A 288 -1.39 78.65 22.35
N GLU A 289 -1.45 78.50 21.03
CA GLU A 289 -1.71 77.21 20.37
C GLU A 289 -0.59 76.21 20.66
N ARG A 290 0.69 76.63 20.60
CA ARG A 290 1.82 75.76 20.93
C ARG A 290 1.78 75.31 22.38
N GLU A 291 1.49 76.21 23.32
CA GLU A 291 1.37 75.88 24.73
C GLU A 291 0.17 74.94 24.98
N ALA A 292 -0.97 75.18 24.34
CA ALA A 292 -2.12 74.29 24.37
C ALA A 292 -1.80 72.89 23.79
N ILE A 293 -1.03 72.81 22.70
CA ILE A 293 -0.56 71.54 22.11
C ILE A 293 0.37 70.81 23.09
N VAL A 294 1.31 71.52 23.74
CA VAL A 294 2.22 70.92 24.74
C VAL A 294 1.43 70.42 25.95
N LEU A 295 0.50 71.22 26.49
CA LEU A 295 -0.38 70.81 27.59
C LEU A 295 -1.27 69.62 27.22
N ASN A 296 -1.77 69.57 25.98
CA ASN A 296 -2.57 68.44 25.50
C ASN A 296 -1.70 67.18 25.31
N ALA A 297 -0.48 67.31 24.77
CA ALA A 297 0.48 66.21 24.67
C ALA A 297 0.86 65.68 26.06
N GLU A 298 1.04 66.55 27.05
CA GLU A 298 1.29 66.16 28.44
C GLU A 298 0.09 65.42 29.04
N LYS A 299 -1.13 65.91 28.79
CA LYS A 299 -2.38 65.26 29.22
C LYS A 299 -2.57 63.88 28.59
N VAL A 300 -2.27 63.74 27.30
CA VAL A 300 -2.27 62.44 26.60
C VAL A 300 -1.19 61.52 27.16
N ARG A 301 0.02 62.04 27.44
CA ARG A 301 1.10 61.27 28.06
C ARG A 301 0.73 60.77 29.46
N GLY A 302 0.15 61.62 30.30
CA GLY A 302 -0.35 61.23 31.63
C GLY A 302 -1.48 60.21 31.54
N ALA A 303 -2.43 60.39 30.62
CA ALA A 303 -3.50 59.43 30.38
C ALA A 303 -2.97 58.06 29.89
N MET A 304 -1.98 58.06 28.99
CA MET A 304 -1.33 56.84 28.51
C MET A 304 -0.51 56.14 29.59
N ALA A 305 0.20 56.89 30.44
CA ALA A 305 0.92 56.33 31.59
C ALA A 305 -0.05 55.65 32.57
N GLY A 306 -1.12 56.34 32.98
CA GLY A 306 -2.14 55.77 33.86
C GLY A 306 -2.91 54.59 33.23
N ALA A 307 -3.15 54.62 31.92
CA ALA A 307 -3.74 53.49 31.19
C ALA A 307 -2.78 52.29 31.14
N HIS A 308 -1.47 52.52 30.98
CA HIS A 308 -0.47 51.45 30.97
C HIS A 308 -0.28 50.83 32.35
N GLU A 309 -0.27 51.64 33.41
CA GLU A 309 -0.21 51.20 34.80
C GLU A 309 -1.44 50.35 35.16
N ASN A 310 -2.65 50.83 34.84
CA ASN A 310 -3.90 50.11 35.06
C ASN A 310 -3.98 48.80 34.22
N LEU A 311 -3.51 48.82 32.96
CA LEU A 311 -3.40 47.61 32.14
C LEU A 311 -2.42 46.60 32.77
N SER A 312 -1.28 47.07 33.28
CA SER A 312 -0.26 46.23 33.92
C SER A 312 -0.81 45.57 35.19
N ASP A 313 -1.48 46.33 36.06
CA ASP A 313 -2.11 45.83 37.28
C ASP A 313 -3.28 44.86 37.00
N THR A 314 -4.12 45.20 36.01
CA THR A 314 -5.19 44.31 35.52
C THR A 314 -4.62 43.00 34.97
N LEU A 315 -3.52 43.07 34.19
CA LEU A 315 -2.87 41.90 33.61
C LEU A 315 -2.18 41.04 34.68
N ALA A 316 -1.51 41.64 35.66
CA ALA A 316 -0.94 40.93 36.80
C ALA A 316 -2.04 40.22 37.62
N THR A 317 -3.11 40.93 37.94
CA THR A 317 -4.26 40.41 38.69
C THR A 317 -4.98 39.28 37.94
N THR A 318 -5.17 39.40 36.62
CA THR A 318 -5.79 38.33 35.81
C THR A 318 -4.84 37.16 35.58
N SER A 319 -3.53 37.38 35.46
CA SER A 319 -2.52 36.32 35.38
C SER A 319 -2.48 35.49 36.66
N LEU A 320 -2.54 36.12 37.84
CA LEU A 320 -2.64 35.42 39.13
C LEU A 320 -3.92 34.58 39.22
N LYS A 321 -5.08 35.16 38.89
CA LYS A 321 -6.38 34.43 38.87
C LYS A 321 -6.39 33.27 37.87
N LEU A 322 -5.71 33.43 36.72
CA LEU A 322 -5.60 32.36 35.72
C LEU A 322 -4.69 31.23 36.24
N ALA A 323 -3.55 31.56 36.86
CA ALA A 323 -2.66 30.57 37.47
C ALA A 323 -3.37 29.79 38.59
N GLU A 324 -4.13 30.48 39.45
CA GLU A 324 -4.97 29.86 40.47
C GLU A 324 -6.02 28.94 39.86
N ALA A 325 -6.81 29.41 38.88
CA ALA A 325 -7.83 28.60 38.21
C ALA A 325 -7.26 27.38 37.47
N VAL A 326 -6.08 27.50 36.84
CA VAL A 326 -5.38 26.38 36.18
C VAL A 326 -4.85 25.39 37.21
N SER A 327 -4.33 25.85 38.35
CA SER A 327 -3.92 24.99 39.47
C SER A 327 -5.11 24.22 40.05
N ASP A 328 -6.22 24.90 40.30
CA ASP A 328 -7.46 24.33 40.82
C ASP A 328 -8.05 23.29 39.85
N ALA A 329 -8.02 23.57 38.55
CA ALA A 329 -8.39 22.62 37.49
C ALA A 329 -7.44 21.40 37.47
N GLY A 330 -6.13 21.60 37.59
CA GLY A 330 -5.14 20.52 37.67
C GLY A 330 -5.34 19.59 38.86
N VAL A 331 -5.66 20.14 40.04
CA VAL A 331 -6.02 19.37 41.24
C VAL A 331 -7.29 18.56 41.01
N ARG A 332 -8.36 19.18 40.47
CA ARG A 332 -9.63 18.50 40.17
C ARG A 332 -9.47 17.38 39.14
N VAL A 333 -8.68 17.60 38.09
CA VAL A 333 -8.35 16.57 37.09
C VAL A 333 -7.59 15.42 37.75
N THR A 334 -6.55 15.71 38.54
CA THR A 334 -5.77 14.67 39.24
C THR A 334 -6.63 13.85 40.20
N GLN A 335 -7.52 14.50 40.95
CA GLN A 335 -8.46 13.83 41.87
C GLN A 335 -9.49 12.97 41.12
N SER A 336 -10.01 13.47 39.99
CA SER A 336 -10.95 12.71 39.13
C SER A 336 -10.29 11.49 38.50
N LEU A 337 -9.05 11.62 37.98
CA LEU A 337 -8.27 10.51 37.46
C LEU A 337 -7.94 9.48 38.55
N GLY A 338 -7.56 9.93 39.75
CA GLY A 338 -7.33 9.04 40.89
C GLY A 338 -8.58 8.25 41.28
N ALA A 339 -9.73 8.92 41.42
CA ALA A 339 -11.00 8.28 41.73
C ALA A 339 -11.44 7.27 40.64
N LYS A 340 -11.25 7.61 39.36
CA LYS A 340 -11.54 6.69 38.25
C LYS A 340 -10.54 5.53 38.15
N GLY A 341 -9.27 5.74 38.51
CA GLY A 341 -8.28 4.68 38.65
C GLY A 341 -8.69 3.66 39.72
N GLU A 342 -9.16 4.13 40.87
CA GLU A 342 -9.64 3.26 41.96
C GLU A 342 -10.93 2.50 41.60
N GLU A 343 -11.86 3.15 40.90
CA GLU A 343 -13.08 2.52 40.36
C GLU A 343 -12.75 1.43 39.32
N ILE A 344 -11.79 1.70 38.42
CA ILE A 344 -11.29 0.72 37.44
C ILE A 344 -10.60 -0.44 38.14
N SER A 345 -9.71 -0.16 39.12
CA SER A 345 -9.01 -1.16 39.92
C SER A 345 -10.00 -2.10 40.63
N THR A 346 -11.01 -1.52 41.30
CA THR A 346 -12.07 -2.27 41.99
C THR A 346 -12.90 -3.10 41.01
N SER A 347 -13.32 -2.52 39.88
CA SER A 347 -14.11 -3.21 38.86
C SER A 347 -13.33 -4.37 38.22
N LEU A 348 -12.05 -4.16 37.93
CA LEU A 348 -11.16 -5.17 37.36
C LEU A 348 -10.89 -6.30 38.37
N GLY A 349 -10.69 -5.98 39.65
CA GLY A 349 -10.56 -6.95 40.74
C GLY A 349 -11.82 -7.82 40.88
N GLN A 350 -13.01 -7.21 40.97
CA GLN A 350 -14.28 -7.96 41.00
C GLN A 350 -14.51 -8.79 39.74
N THR A 351 -14.09 -8.31 38.57
CA THR A 351 -14.21 -9.05 37.31
C THR A 351 -13.26 -10.24 37.29
N GLY A 352 -12.01 -10.07 37.74
CA GLY A 352 -11.05 -11.14 37.91
C GLY A 352 -11.54 -12.23 38.88
N GLU A 353 -12.14 -11.84 40.01
CA GLU A 353 -12.68 -12.80 40.97
C GLU A 353 -13.93 -13.53 40.44
N ARG A 354 -14.83 -12.84 39.73
CA ARG A 354 -15.94 -13.49 39.02
C ARG A 354 -15.45 -14.48 37.95
N LEU A 355 -14.38 -14.14 37.22
CA LEU A 355 -13.75 -15.03 36.24
C LEU A 355 -13.10 -16.25 36.92
N LEU A 356 -12.40 -16.05 38.04
CA LEU A 356 -11.78 -17.15 38.80
C LEU A 356 -12.84 -18.13 39.34
N LEU A 357 -13.93 -17.61 39.92
CA LEU A 357 -15.05 -18.43 40.39
C LEU A 357 -15.75 -19.16 39.23
N GLY A 358 -15.96 -18.48 38.10
CA GLY A 358 -16.55 -19.07 36.90
C GLY A 358 -15.69 -20.19 36.30
N LEU A 359 -14.38 -19.96 36.17
CA LEU A 359 -13.42 -20.95 35.69
C LEU A 359 -13.30 -22.15 36.62
N THR A 360 -13.31 -21.94 37.94
CA THR A 360 -13.27 -23.02 38.94
C THR A 360 -14.53 -23.87 38.85
N SER A 361 -15.72 -23.26 38.88
CA SER A 361 -17.01 -23.94 38.74
C SER A 361 -17.12 -24.71 37.42
N GLN A 362 -16.66 -24.14 36.31
CA GLN A 362 -16.66 -24.81 35.02
C GLN A 362 -15.63 -25.94 34.95
N GLY A 363 -14.48 -25.79 35.62
CA GLY A 363 -13.49 -26.85 35.82
C GLY A 363 -14.08 -28.04 36.56
N ASP A 364 -14.74 -27.81 37.70
CA ASP A 364 -15.42 -28.85 38.48
C ASP A 364 -16.51 -29.56 37.66
N GLN A 365 -17.30 -28.82 36.86
CA GLN A 365 -18.29 -29.41 35.96
C GLN A 365 -17.66 -30.29 34.86
N ILE A 366 -16.51 -29.87 34.30
CA ILE A 366 -15.79 -30.65 33.29
C ILE A 366 -15.22 -31.93 33.92
N VAL A 367 -14.60 -31.84 35.10
CA VAL A 367 -14.08 -33.01 35.84
C VAL A 367 -15.22 -33.97 36.21
N GLY A 368 -16.36 -33.45 36.68
CA GLY A 368 -17.55 -34.25 36.97
C GLY A 368 -18.07 -35.01 35.75
N ARG A 369 -18.25 -34.32 34.61
CA ARG A 369 -18.69 -34.94 33.35
C ARG A 369 -17.70 -35.96 32.81
N LEU A 370 -16.39 -35.70 32.92
CA LEU A 370 -15.35 -36.65 32.51
C LEU A 370 -15.36 -37.91 33.39
N SER A 371 -15.56 -37.75 34.70
CA SER A 371 -15.69 -38.88 35.64
C SER A 371 -16.95 -39.71 35.36
N GLU A 372 -18.10 -39.05 35.16
CA GLU A 372 -19.37 -39.71 34.78
C GLU A 372 -19.25 -40.46 33.46
N THR A 373 -18.70 -39.81 32.42
CA THR A 373 -18.46 -40.44 31.11
C THR A 373 -17.48 -41.61 31.23
N GLY A 374 -16.43 -41.49 32.03
CA GLY A 374 -15.46 -42.55 32.30
C GLY A 374 -16.10 -43.77 32.96
N MET A 375 -16.94 -43.56 33.97
CA MET A 375 -17.73 -44.63 34.60
C MET A 375 -18.71 -45.27 33.61
N GLN A 376 -19.39 -44.48 32.78
CA GLN A 376 -20.31 -44.99 31.75
C GLN A 376 -19.58 -45.86 30.72
N VAL A 377 -18.43 -45.41 30.20
CA VAL A 377 -17.60 -46.17 29.25
C VAL A 377 -17.09 -47.47 29.89
N THR A 378 -16.65 -47.43 31.15
CA THR A 378 -16.19 -48.62 31.89
C THR A 378 -17.33 -49.62 32.09
N GLY A 379 -18.53 -49.15 32.43
CA GLY A 379 -19.74 -49.99 32.56
C GLY A 379 -20.15 -50.61 31.23
N GLN A 380 -20.17 -49.83 30.15
CA GLN A 380 -20.46 -50.33 28.79
C GLN A 380 -19.43 -51.37 28.33
N LEU A 381 -18.14 -51.14 28.57
CA LEU A 381 -17.07 -52.08 28.22
C LEU A 381 -17.16 -53.38 29.02
N THR A 382 -17.53 -53.30 30.30
CA THR A 382 -17.75 -54.46 31.17
C THR A 382 -18.92 -55.30 30.65
N GLY A 383 -20.09 -54.68 30.43
CA GLY A 383 -21.27 -55.38 29.91
C GLY A 383 -21.07 -55.94 28.49
N ALA A 384 -20.32 -55.25 27.63
CA ALA A 384 -19.94 -55.77 26.32
C ALA A 384 -19.02 -56.99 26.44
N SER A 385 -18.07 -56.97 27.38
CA SER A 385 -17.16 -58.09 27.65
C SER A 385 -17.91 -59.31 28.19
N GLU A 386 -18.85 -59.11 29.13
CA GLU A 386 -19.74 -60.16 29.64
C GLU A 386 -20.60 -60.77 28.52
N ALA A 387 -21.17 -59.95 27.63
CA ALA A 387 -21.94 -60.42 26.49
C ALA A 387 -21.09 -61.25 25.50
N VAL A 388 -19.84 -60.85 25.24
CA VAL A 388 -18.90 -61.62 24.41
C VAL A 388 -18.53 -62.95 25.07
N VAL A 389 -18.27 -62.97 26.38
CA VAL A 389 -17.99 -64.21 27.13
C VAL A 389 -19.20 -65.16 27.10
N GLY A 390 -20.42 -64.63 27.30
CA GLY A 390 -21.66 -65.42 27.21
C GLY A 390 -21.88 -66.02 25.82
N LEU A 391 -21.69 -65.23 24.76
CA LEU A 391 -21.78 -65.69 23.37
C LEU A 391 -20.73 -66.76 23.05
N LEU A 392 -19.49 -66.57 23.50
CA LEU A 392 -18.41 -67.53 23.28
C LEU A 392 -18.69 -68.86 24.01
N THR A 393 -19.13 -68.80 25.26
CA THR A 393 -19.52 -69.98 26.05
C THR A 393 -20.66 -70.73 25.35
N SER A 394 -21.70 -70.02 24.91
CA SER A 394 -22.81 -70.62 24.14
C SER A 394 -22.33 -71.30 22.84
N LYS A 395 -21.40 -70.69 22.11
CA LYS A 395 -20.85 -71.28 20.88
C LYS A 395 -19.91 -72.47 21.13
N VAL A 396 -19.19 -72.48 22.25
CA VAL A 396 -18.39 -73.64 22.68
C VAL A 396 -19.29 -74.82 23.03
N GLU A 397 -20.38 -74.61 23.76
CA GLU A 397 -21.38 -75.65 24.05
C GLU A 397 -22.07 -76.17 22.78
N GLU A 398 -22.52 -75.28 21.89
CA GLU A 398 -23.12 -75.68 20.60
C GLU A 398 -22.16 -76.53 19.76
N THR A 399 -20.90 -76.11 19.67
CA THR A 399 -19.86 -76.83 18.91
C THR A 399 -19.54 -78.18 19.55
N SER A 400 -19.47 -78.25 20.88
CA SER A 400 -19.23 -79.49 21.62
C SER A 400 -20.40 -80.47 21.47
N GLY A 401 -21.64 -79.99 21.47
CA GLY A 401 -22.84 -80.77 21.19
C GLY A 401 -22.81 -81.38 19.78
N ARG A 402 -22.59 -80.56 18.75
CA ARG A 402 -22.45 -81.03 17.36
C ARG A 402 -21.29 -82.02 17.18
N LEU A 403 -20.16 -81.80 17.86
CA LEU A 403 -19.02 -82.72 17.82
C LEU A 403 -19.37 -84.07 18.47
N ARG A 404 -20.15 -84.07 19.55
CA ARG A 404 -20.64 -85.30 20.20
C ARG A 404 -21.61 -86.07 19.31
N GLU A 405 -22.59 -85.39 18.72
CA GLU A 405 -23.57 -85.96 17.78
C GLU A 405 -22.89 -86.58 16.54
N THR A 406 -21.94 -85.88 15.94
CA THR A 406 -21.17 -86.39 14.79
C THR A 406 -20.27 -87.56 15.18
N SER A 407 -19.68 -87.55 16.38
CA SER A 407 -18.88 -88.68 16.90
C SER A 407 -19.74 -89.93 17.15
N GLU A 408 -20.95 -89.77 17.69
CA GLU A 408 -21.90 -90.86 17.92
C GLU A 408 -22.42 -91.43 16.58
N THR A 409 -22.75 -90.56 15.63
CA THR A 409 -23.14 -90.97 14.26
C THR A 409 -22.02 -91.74 13.56
N LEU A 410 -20.76 -91.29 13.69
CA LEU A 410 -19.59 -91.98 13.14
C LEU A 410 -19.36 -93.34 13.81
N ALA A 411 -19.54 -93.45 15.13
CA ALA A 411 -19.42 -94.71 15.85
C ALA A 411 -20.47 -95.74 15.37
N LEU A 412 -21.71 -95.30 15.13
CA LEU A 412 -22.78 -96.14 14.59
C LEU A 412 -22.52 -96.60 13.15
N ASP A 413 -22.04 -95.71 12.26
CA ASP A 413 -21.65 -96.07 10.88
C ASP A 413 -20.46 -97.06 10.88
N LEU A 414 -19.45 -96.84 11.71
CA LEU A 414 -18.33 -97.77 11.86
C LEU A 414 -18.75 -99.13 12.42
N GLN A 415 -19.68 -99.17 13.38
CA GLN A 415 -20.24 -100.43 13.87
C GLN A 415 -21.01 -101.16 12.75
N GLY A 416 -21.92 -100.49 12.05
CA GLY A 416 -22.68 -101.09 10.95
C GLY A 416 -21.80 -101.64 9.83
N ARG A 417 -20.77 -100.88 9.42
CA ARG A 417 -19.76 -101.34 8.46
C ARG A 417 -18.96 -102.54 8.98
N SER A 418 -18.63 -102.57 10.28
CA SER A 418 -17.91 -103.69 10.89
C SER A 418 -18.76 -104.97 10.89
N GLU A 419 -20.05 -104.87 11.23
CA GLU A 419 -21.00 -105.98 11.15
C GLU A 419 -21.16 -106.49 9.71
N ASP A 420 -21.23 -105.59 8.72
CA ASP A 420 -21.31 -105.98 7.30
C ASP A 420 -20.01 -106.60 6.78
N ILE A 421 -18.83 -106.17 7.25
CA ILE A 421 -17.55 -106.83 6.98
C ILE A 421 -17.57 -108.24 7.57
N VAL A 422 -18.01 -108.42 8.81
CA VAL A 422 -18.12 -109.75 9.46
C VAL A 422 -19.08 -110.66 8.70
N LYS A 423 -20.27 -110.17 8.29
CA LYS A 423 -21.22 -110.95 7.45
C LYS A 423 -20.60 -111.36 6.12
N ARG A 424 -19.89 -110.45 5.44
CA ARG A 424 -19.21 -110.74 4.15
C ARG A 424 -18.08 -111.76 4.32
N LEU A 425 -17.30 -111.67 5.40
CA LEU A 425 -16.25 -112.64 5.72
C LEU A 425 -16.84 -114.01 6.09
N GLY A 426 -17.96 -114.04 6.81
CA GLY A 426 -18.72 -115.27 7.10
C GLY A 426 -19.20 -115.95 5.81
N ALA A 427 -19.93 -115.22 4.96
CA ALA A 427 -20.42 -115.75 3.68
C ALA A 427 -19.29 -116.19 2.73
N LEU A 428 -18.14 -115.48 2.73
CA LEU A 428 -16.95 -115.90 2.01
C LEU A 428 -16.37 -117.20 2.59
N SER A 429 -16.32 -117.33 3.92
CA SER A 429 -15.84 -118.53 4.61
C SER A 429 -16.74 -119.73 4.32
N ASP A 430 -18.07 -119.56 4.32
CA ASP A 430 -19.03 -120.61 3.94
C ASP A 430 -18.87 -121.01 2.47
N THR A 431 -18.64 -120.04 1.58
CA THR A 431 -18.38 -120.30 0.14
C THR A 431 -17.09 -121.09 -0.05
N ILE A 432 -16.02 -120.74 0.69
CA ILE A 432 -14.75 -121.47 0.69
C ILE A 432 -14.93 -122.88 1.25
N ALA A 433 -15.63 -123.02 2.37
CA ALA A 433 -15.90 -124.31 3.00
C ALA A 433 -16.70 -125.24 2.07
N GLY A 434 -17.78 -124.73 1.44
CA GLY A 434 -18.57 -125.48 0.46
C GLY A 434 -17.78 -125.84 -0.81
N THR A 435 -16.85 -124.98 -1.24
CA THR A 435 -15.95 -125.27 -2.37
C THR A 435 -14.94 -126.37 -2.01
N ILE A 436 -14.38 -126.34 -0.80
CA ILE A 436 -13.45 -127.37 -0.30
C ILE A 436 -14.17 -128.70 -0.09
N ASP A 437 -15.36 -128.69 0.50
CA ASP A 437 -16.22 -129.87 0.70
C ASP A 437 -16.66 -130.49 -0.64
N GLY A 438 -17.05 -129.67 -1.62
CA GLY A 438 -17.37 -130.12 -2.98
C GLY A 438 -16.18 -130.75 -3.71
N HIS A 439 -15.01 -130.11 -3.68
CA HIS A 439 -13.78 -130.69 -4.22
C HIS A 439 -13.35 -131.94 -3.46
N GLY A 440 -13.54 -131.98 -2.14
CA GLY A 440 -13.25 -133.12 -1.28
C GLY A 440 -14.09 -134.34 -1.63
N ARG A 441 -15.42 -134.18 -1.79
CA ARG A 441 -16.30 -135.24 -2.29
C ARG A 441 -15.88 -135.70 -3.68
N SER A 442 -15.68 -134.78 -4.63
CA SER A 442 -15.27 -135.15 -5.99
C SER A 442 -13.92 -135.88 -6.03
N LEU A 443 -12.98 -135.55 -5.13
CA LEU A 443 -11.72 -136.27 -4.97
C LEU A 443 -11.94 -137.67 -4.40
N VAL A 444 -12.80 -137.83 -3.39
CA VAL A 444 -13.17 -139.14 -2.82
C VAL A 444 -13.86 -140.01 -3.87
N ASP A 445 -14.81 -139.47 -4.63
CA ASP A 445 -15.52 -140.17 -5.71
C ASP A 445 -14.55 -140.65 -6.80
N ARG A 446 -13.61 -139.78 -7.22
CA ARG A 446 -12.54 -140.14 -8.18
C ARG A 446 -11.58 -141.20 -7.62
N LEU A 447 -11.26 -141.15 -6.32
CA LEU A 447 -10.45 -142.18 -5.67
C LEU A 447 -11.20 -143.51 -5.56
N ALA A 448 -12.50 -143.49 -5.29
CA ALA A 448 -13.36 -144.67 -5.29
C ALA A 448 -13.46 -145.27 -6.69
N GLU A 449 -13.77 -144.49 -7.72
CA GLU A 449 -13.79 -144.93 -9.13
C GLU A 449 -12.44 -145.50 -9.58
N THR A 450 -11.34 -144.90 -9.14
CA THR A 450 -9.99 -145.42 -9.41
C THR A 450 -9.72 -146.72 -8.64
N GLY A 451 -10.17 -146.81 -7.39
CA GLY A 451 -10.10 -148.01 -6.56
C GLY A 451 -10.90 -149.17 -7.13
N ASP A 452 -12.12 -148.91 -7.62
CA ASP A 452 -12.99 -149.87 -8.28
C ASP A 452 -12.39 -150.36 -9.61
N ARG A 453 -11.83 -149.45 -10.44
CA ARG A 453 -11.08 -149.84 -11.65
C ARG A 453 -9.85 -150.70 -11.34
N ILE A 454 -9.10 -150.36 -10.29
CA ILE A 454 -7.97 -151.17 -9.83
C ILE A 454 -8.48 -152.54 -9.34
N HIS A 455 -9.57 -152.57 -8.57
CA HIS A 455 -10.17 -153.80 -8.08
C HIS A 455 -10.63 -154.69 -9.24
N GLU A 456 -11.42 -154.17 -10.18
CA GLU A 456 -11.88 -154.86 -11.39
C GLU A 456 -10.71 -155.42 -12.21
N THR A 457 -9.66 -154.61 -12.41
CA THR A 457 -8.44 -155.07 -13.09
C THR A 457 -7.79 -156.23 -12.32
N VAL A 458 -7.64 -156.11 -11.00
CA VAL A 458 -6.98 -157.13 -10.17
C VAL A 458 -7.81 -158.41 -10.03
N THR A 459 -9.13 -158.34 -9.82
CA THR A 459 -9.96 -159.55 -9.63
C THR A 459 -10.42 -160.16 -10.95
N VAL A 460 -10.84 -159.36 -11.94
CA VAL A 460 -11.31 -159.90 -13.23
C VAL A 460 -10.14 -160.28 -14.13
N HIS A 461 -9.19 -159.37 -14.39
CA HIS A 461 -8.05 -159.74 -15.25
C HIS A 461 -7.06 -160.64 -14.51
N GLY A 462 -6.87 -160.46 -13.19
CA GLY A 462 -6.08 -161.39 -12.38
C GLY A 462 -6.75 -162.77 -12.23
N GLY A 463 -8.08 -162.85 -12.14
CA GLY A 463 -8.82 -164.10 -12.16
C GLY A 463 -8.76 -164.81 -13.52
N ALA A 464 -8.83 -164.06 -14.63
CA ALA A 464 -8.61 -164.60 -15.97
C ALA A 464 -7.16 -165.07 -16.19
N LEU A 465 -6.19 -164.36 -15.63
CA LEU A 465 -4.78 -164.76 -15.62
C LEU A 465 -4.56 -166.04 -14.80
N ASP A 466 -5.11 -166.12 -13.58
CA ASP A 466 -5.09 -167.34 -12.73
C ASP A 466 -5.75 -168.53 -13.43
N ALA A 467 -6.91 -168.35 -14.05
CA ALA A 467 -7.58 -169.39 -14.83
C ALA A 467 -6.73 -169.86 -16.04
N THR A 468 -6.05 -168.92 -16.72
CA THR A 468 -5.14 -169.23 -17.83
C THR A 468 -3.90 -169.99 -17.35
N ILE A 469 -3.31 -169.58 -16.22
CA ILE A 469 -2.17 -170.28 -15.59
C ILE A 469 -2.59 -171.68 -15.15
N ARG A 470 -3.75 -171.84 -14.50
CA ARG A 470 -4.29 -173.15 -14.08
C ARG A 470 -4.53 -174.06 -15.29
N SER A 471 -5.16 -173.53 -16.34
CA SER A 471 -5.38 -174.25 -17.60
C SER A 471 -4.07 -174.73 -18.23
N ASN A 472 -3.08 -173.83 -18.38
CA ASN A 472 -1.76 -174.18 -18.90
C ASN A 472 -1.02 -175.20 -18.02
N THR A 473 -1.14 -175.10 -16.69
CA THR A 473 -0.56 -176.05 -15.74
C THR A 473 -1.23 -177.43 -15.84
N GLN A 474 -2.53 -177.47 -16.10
CA GLN A 474 -3.29 -178.71 -16.25
C GLN A 474 -3.05 -179.37 -17.62
N LEU A 475 -2.93 -178.59 -18.70
CA LEU A 475 -2.46 -179.08 -20.00
C LEU A 475 -1.03 -179.65 -19.91
N LEU A 476 -0.15 -179.01 -19.13
CA LEU A 476 1.20 -179.52 -18.86
C LEU A 476 1.16 -180.84 -18.05
N ALA A 477 0.26 -180.94 -17.06
CA ALA A 477 0.07 -182.14 -16.26
C ALA A 477 -0.49 -183.32 -17.09
N ASP A 478 -1.52 -183.09 -17.92
CA ASP A 478 -2.07 -184.10 -18.82
C ASP A 478 -1.03 -184.56 -19.86
N ALA A 479 -0.22 -183.63 -20.40
CA ALA A 479 0.88 -183.98 -21.29
C ALA A 479 1.93 -184.85 -20.59
N LEU A 480 2.36 -184.49 -19.37
CA LEU A 480 3.28 -185.28 -18.55
C LEU A 480 2.73 -186.67 -18.21
N GLN A 481 1.45 -186.75 -17.83
CA GLN A 481 0.79 -188.02 -17.49
C GLN A 481 0.61 -188.91 -18.72
N THR A 482 0.25 -188.35 -19.87
CA THR A 482 0.18 -189.07 -21.15
C THR A 482 1.55 -189.61 -21.56
N HIS A 483 2.60 -188.80 -21.42
CA HIS A 483 3.97 -189.21 -21.74
C HIS A 483 4.49 -190.30 -20.78
N THR A 484 4.09 -190.23 -19.51
CA THR A 484 4.41 -191.24 -18.48
C THR A 484 3.66 -192.55 -18.72
N GLY A 485 2.37 -192.51 -19.04
CA GLY A 485 1.58 -193.70 -19.38
C GLY A 485 2.02 -194.37 -20.69
N SER A 486 2.47 -193.59 -21.67
CA SER A 486 3.10 -194.10 -22.89
C SER A 486 4.43 -194.82 -22.58
N LEU A 487 5.25 -194.24 -21.70
CA LEU A 487 6.49 -194.85 -21.22
C LEU A 487 6.22 -196.16 -20.45
N GLU A 488 5.25 -196.17 -19.55
CA GLU A 488 4.81 -197.37 -18.82
C GLU A 488 4.31 -198.47 -19.76
N THR A 489 3.47 -198.11 -20.74
CA THR A 489 2.95 -199.05 -21.74
C THR A 489 4.08 -199.65 -22.58
N THR A 490 5.07 -198.84 -22.96
CA THR A 490 6.24 -199.28 -23.72
C THR A 490 7.11 -200.24 -22.88
N LEU A 491 7.37 -199.91 -21.61
CA LEU A 491 8.10 -200.76 -20.67
C LEU A 491 7.37 -202.09 -20.41
N ARG A 492 6.05 -202.04 -20.18
CA ARG A 492 5.21 -203.22 -19.96
C ARG A 492 5.18 -204.14 -21.18
N THR A 493 5.05 -203.57 -22.38
CA THR A 493 5.07 -204.34 -23.63
C THR A 493 6.43 -205.02 -23.83
N GLY A 494 7.53 -204.32 -23.54
CA GLY A 494 8.88 -204.91 -23.53
C GLY A 494 9.03 -206.05 -22.51
N ALA A 495 8.48 -205.88 -21.30
CA ALA A 495 8.51 -206.92 -20.26
C ALA A 495 7.64 -208.14 -20.61
N GLN A 496 6.47 -207.95 -21.24
CA GLN A 496 5.64 -209.06 -21.71
C GLN A 496 6.31 -209.80 -22.89
N HIS A 497 6.88 -209.09 -23.86
CA HIS A 497 7.64 -209.72 -24.95
C HIS A 497 8.86 -210.53 -24.44
N LEU A 498 9.51 -210.07 -23.37
CA LEU A 498 10.53 -210.85 -22.64
C LEU A 498 9.94 -212.11 -21.99
N THR A 499 8.77 -212.00 -21.36
CA THR A 499 8.11 -213.11 -20.67
C THR A 499 7.63 -214.18 -21.65
N ASP A 500 7.08 -213.77 -22.79
CA ASP A 500 6.60 -214.68 -23.85
C ASP A 500 7.77 -215.43 -24.50
N THR A 501 8.88 -214.73 -24.83
CA THR A 501 10.09 -215.37 -25.37
C THR A 501 10.77 -216.32 -24.38
N LEU A 502 10.78 -216.01 -23.07
CA LEU A 502 11.22 -216.96 -22.04
C LEU A 502 10.28 -218.19 -21.95
N SER A 503 8.97 -218.00 -22.06
CA SER A 503 7.99 -219.08 -21.98
C SER A 503 8.06 -220.01 -23.19
N GLU A 504 8.27 -219.48 -24.40
CA GLU A 504 8.48 -220.26 -25.62
C GLU A 504 9.78 -221.09 -25.55
N HIS A 505 10.88 -220.51 -25.06
CA HIS A 505 12.10 -221.26 -24.77
C HIS A 505 11.90 -222.32 -23.66
N GLY A 506 11.11 -222.02 -22.64
CA GLY A 506 10.73 -222.98 -21.59
C GLY A 506 9.97 -224.18 -22.14
N GLY A 507 8.95 -223.95 -22.98
CA GLY A 507 8.18 -225.02 -23.62
C GLY A 507 9.02 -225.86 -24.60
N SER A 508 9.93 -225.23 -25.34
CA SER A 508 10.93 -225.92 -26.18
C SER A 508 11.84 -226.84 -25.35
N LEU A 509 12.37 -226.33 -24.23
CA LEU A 509 13.24 -227.09 -23.33
C LEU A 509 12.49 -228.25 -22.64
N GLU A 510 11.27 -228.02 -22.17
CA GLU A 510 10.43 -229.06 -21.56
C GLU A 510 10.10 -230.16 -22.58
N THR A 511 9.72 -229.79 -23.81
CA THR A 511 9.42 -230.77 -24.87
C THR A 511 10.66 -231.60 -25.22
N THR A 512 11.84 -230.98 -25.26
CA THR A 512 13.12 -231.66 -25.51
C THR A 512 13.47 -232.63 -24.37
N LEU A 513 13.36 -232.19 -23.12
CA LEU A 513 13.59 -233.03 -21.92
C LEU A 513 12.60 -234.19 -21.82
N ARG A 514 11.31 -233.95 -22.11
CA ARG A 514 10.26 -234.97 -22.04
C ARG A 514 10.41 -236.02 -23.14
N THR A 515 10.78 -235.61 -24.34
CA THR A 515 11.10 -236.53 -25.45
C THR A 515 12.34 -237.38 -25.09
N GLY A 516 13.36 -236.77 -24.47
CA GLY A 516 14.51 -237.48 -23.92
C GLY A 516 14.13 -238.47 -22.81
N ALA A 517 13.23 -238.10 -21.90
CA ALA A 517 12.74 -238.97 -20.83
C ALA A 517 11.91 -240.16 -21.37
N GLN A 518 11.11 -239.96 -22.41
CA GLN A 518 10.40 -241.06 -23.09
C GLN A 518 11.38 -242.01 -23.80
N HIS A 519 12.41 -241.48 -24.47
CA HIS A 519 13.45 -242.32 -25.08
C HIS A 519 14.29 -243.10 -24.04
N LEU A 520 14.44 -242.56 -22.81
CA LEU A 520 15.05 -243.24 -21.67
C LEU A 520 14.13 -244.33 -21.08
N ALA A 521 12.82 -244.06 -20.99
CA ALA A 521 11.84 -245.05 -20.55
C ALA A 521 11.72 -246.22 -21.55
N ASP A 522 11.76 -245.92 -22.86
CA ASP A 522 11.71 -246.94 -23.92
C ASP A 522 12.99 -247.79 -23.96
N THR A 523 14.16 -247.25 -23.61
CA THR A 523 15.37 -248.08 -23.42
C THR A 523 15.33 -248.93 -22.15
N LEU A 524 14.61 -248.51 -21.10
CA LEU A 524 14.31 -249.39 -19.95
C LEU A 524 13.30 -250.49 -20.30
N SER A 525 12.38 -250.24 -21.25
CA SER A 525 11.45 -251.23 -21.82
C SER A 525 12.19 -252.45 -22.41
N GLU A 526 13.42 -252.24 -22.91
CA GLU A 526 14.20 -253.27 -23.61
C GLU A 526 15.08 -254.11 -22.67
N HIS A 527 15.67 -253.53 -21.61
CA HIS A 527 16.53 -254.29 -20.68
C HIS A 527 15.75 -255.07 -19.61
N GLY A 528 14.65 -254.52 -19.08
CA GLY A 528 13.86 -255.20 -18.04
C GLY A 528 13.26 -256.52 -18.53
N GLY A 529 12.86 -256.58 -19.80
CA GLY A 529 12.29 -257.78 -20.43
C GLY A 529 13.27 -258.95 -20.66
N SER A 530 14.54 -258.82 -20.24
CA SER A 530 15.59 -259.82 -20.50
C SER A 530 16.20 -260.49 -19.26
N LEU A 531 15.90 -260.01 -18.05
CA LEU A 531 16.65 -260.37 -16.84
C LEU A 531 15.88 -261.17 -15.78
N GLU A 532 14.53 -261.18 -15.82
CA GLU A 532 13.71 -262.10 -15.02
C GLU A 532 13.21 -263.32 -15.83
N THR A 533 13.90 -263.62 -16.93
CA THR A 533 13.76 -264.90 -17.67
C THR A 533 14.81 -265.94 -17.23
N THR A 534 15.72 -265.59 -16.31
CA THR A 534 16.79 -266.48 -15.82
C THR A 534 17.15 -266.25 -14.35
N LEU A 535 16.29 -266.70 -13.43
CA LEU A 535 16.71 -267.48 -12.25
C LEU A 535 15.53 -268.22 -11.59
#